data_AF-A0A8H6Z9Q7-F1
#
_entry.id   AF-A0A8H6Z9Q7-F1
#
_cell.length_a   1.000
_cell.length_b   1.000
_cell.length_c   1.000
_cell.angle_alpha   90.00
_cell.angle_beta   90.00
_cell.angle_gamma   90.00
#
_symmetry.space_group_name_H-M   'P 1'
#
loop_
_entity.id
_entity.type
_entity.pdbx_description
1 polymer ?
#
loop_
_entity_poly.entity_id
_entity_poly.type
_entity_poly.pdbx_seq_one_letter_code
_entity_poly.pdbx_strand_id
1 'polypeptide(L)'
;MLSYVGAFHLLATKPDLVATDYLFNDTPGYTTEFPDDFRMLSGDPTLRTLDPSSFAQQAITFLCLDFSGTSTRYNELPKGMSCPSGIRSQINFPSCWNGKDTDSPSHKSHVAFLSTGPDNGTCTDPAFPVTLPRIFMEVYWISQVFEDQRKFAMTPSQPFVFANGDPTGYGYHADFFNGWAPGVLQKALYGCNCNPYGDPTCCVDQGIFGMNKSSTCYITNTVDEQSKLLIISLGTLETLPGNNPIQAPCYQTYIDPIAPAILSPVYIYNGSAGGPTGTVVTPAQTAIVTQTADGSCIRKGGASSSKISSWFLVWAVLAVSTVESSLRMFDFGITA
;
A
#
# COMPACT_ATOMS: atom_id res chain seq x y z
N MET A 1 25.44 -13.65 35.36
CA MET A 1 24.12 -13.36 34.74
C MET A 1 24.17 -13.82 33.30
N LEU A 2 23.19 -14.59 32.83
CA LEU A 2 23.05 -14.84 31.39
C LEU A 2 22.24 -13.68 30.80
N SER A 3 22.87 -12.85 29.97
CA SER A 3 22.15 -11.91 29.12
C SER A 3 21.51 -12.69 27.98
N TYR A 4 20.20 -12.88 28.02
CA TYR A 4 19.45 -13.43 26.89
C TYR A 4 19.55 -12.44 25.72
N VAL A 5 20.16 -12.88 24.62
CA VAL A 5 20.14 -12.19 23.33
C VAL A 5 19.31 -13.05 22.38
N GLY A 6 18.04 -12.71 22.23
CA GLY A 6 17.15 -13.38 21.28
C GLY A 6 17.47 -12.94 19.85
N ALA A 7 17.36 -13.87 18.90
CA ALA A 7 17.41 -13.54 17.48
C ALA A 7 16.14 -12.76 17.09
N PHE A 8 16.33 -11.54 16.58
CA PHE A 8 15.24 -10.72 16.06
C PHE A 8 14.72 -11.34 14.75
N HIS A 9 13.64 -12.09 14.86
CA HIS A 9 12.89 -12.55 13.71
C HIS A 9 11.87 -11.48 13.32
N LEU A 10 11.89 -11.14 12.04
CA LEU A 10 10.87 -10.38 11.37
C LEU A 10 9.72 -11.29 10.89
N LEU A 11 8.76 -10.59 10.32
CA LEU A 11 7.33 -10.85 10.17
C LEU A 11 6.96 -10.01 8.90
N ALA A 12 6.07 -10.18 7.90
CA ALA A 12 5.38 -11.26 7.13
C ALA A 12 3.81 -11.40 6.93
N THR A 13 2.89 -10.46 7.30
CA THR A 13 1.42 -10.48 6.98
C THR A 13 1.10 -10.00 5.57
N LYS A 14 0.04 -10.55 4.97
CA LYS A 14 -0.74 -9.90 3.90
C LYS A 14 -1.90 -9.03 4.45
N PRO A 15 -2.43 -8.06 3.68
CA PRO A 15 -3.76 -7.52 3.95
C PRO A 15 -4.84 -8.61 3.80
N ASP A 16 -5.95 -8.46 4.50
CA ASP A 16 -7.10 -9.37 4.40
C ASP A 16 -8.09 -8.91 3.33
N LEU A 17 -8.45 -7.63 3.39
CA LEU A 17 -9.31 -6.93 2.44
C LEU A 17 -8.62 -5.67 1.94
N VAL A 18 -8.73 -5.44 0.63
CA VAL A 18 -8.51 -4.14 -0.02
C VAL A 18 -9.86 -3.73 -0.59
N ALA A 19 -10.41 -2.60 -0.15
CA ALA A 19 -11.53 -1.94 -0.79
C ALA A 19 -11.03 -0.74 -1.59
N THR A 20 -11.73 -0.39 -2.66
CA THR A 20 -11.36 0.71 -3.56
C THR A 20 -12.63 1.34 -4.09
N ASP A 21 -12.95 2.52 -3.55
CA ASP A 21 -14.18 3.23 -3.82
C ASP A 21 -13.93 4.34 -4.84
N TYR A 22 -14.81 4.45 -5.83
CA TYR A 22 -14.85 5.55 -6.78
C TYR A 22 -15.93 6.53 -6.30
N LEU A 23 -15.53 7.61 -5.65
CA LEU A 23 -16.44 8.58 -5.03
C LEU A 23 -16.61 9.79 -5.97
N PHE A 24 -17.82 10.02 -6.47
CA PHE A 24 -18.14 11.05 -7.45
C PHE A 24 -19.45 11.78 -7.12
N ASN A 25 -19.83 12.76 -7.94
CA ASN A 25 -21.07 13.53 -7.79
C ASN A 25 -22.17 12.91 -8.66
N ASP A 26 -23.36 12.67 -8.09
CA ASP A 26 -24.52 12.08 -8.79
C ASP A 26 -25.04 12.90 -10.00
N THR A 27 -24.54 14.13 -10.19
CA THR A 27 -24.85 15.02 -11.32
C THR A 27 -24.11 14.57 -12.59
N PRO A 28 -24.80 14.06 -13.62
CA PRO A 28 -24.14 13.58 -14.84
C PRO A 28 -23.34 14.70 -15.53
N GLY A 29 -22.10 14.40 -15.91
CA GLY A 29 -21.18 15.35 -16.52
C GLY A 29 -20.45 16.29 -15.57
N TYR A 30 -20.69 16.21 -14.24
CA TYR A 30 -19.86 16.93 -13.26
C TYR A 30 -18.48 16.27 -13.10
N THR A 31 -18.44 14.94 -13.07
CA THR A 31 -17.21 14.14 -12.99
C THR A 31 -16.88 13.53 -14.35
N THR A 32 -15.63 13.70 -14.79
CA THR A 32 -15.08 13.16 -16.05
C THR A 32 -14.43 11.80 -15.78
N GLU A 33 -14.51 10.84 -16.70
CA GLU A 33 -13.76 9.59 -16.56
C GLU A 33 -12.24 9.79 -16.63
N PHE A 34 -11.46 8.86 -16.06
CA PHE A 34 -10.02 8.81 -16.30
C PHE A 34 -9.76 8.49 -17.78
N PRO A 35 -8.88 9.23 -18.48
CA PRO A 35 -8.54 8.92 -19.86
C PRO A 35 -7.69 7.64 -19.98
N ASP A 36 -7.55 7.13 -21.20
CA ASP A 36 -6.66 6.01 -21.49
C ASP A 36 -5.22 6.31 -21.05
N ASP A 37 -4.49 5.27 -20.62
CA ASP A 37 -3.12 5.35 -20.08
C ASP A 37 -2.93 6.26 -18.84
N PHE A 38 -4.01 6.74 -18.21
CA PHE A 38 -3.93 7.63 -17.04
C PHE A 38 -3.28 6.98 -15.81
N ARG A 39 -2.39 7.71 -15.13
CA ARG A 39 -1.57 7.22 -14.01
C ARG A 39 -1.39 8.27 -12.93
N MET A 40 -1.56 7.91 -11.66
CA MET A 40 -1.23 8.80 -10.55
C MET A 40 -0.79 8.06 -9.28
N LEU A 41 -0.01 8.73 -8.41
CA LEU A 41 0.51 8.19 -7.16
C LEU A 41 0.09 9.08 -5.98
N SER A 42 -0.50 8.48 -4.95
CA SER A 42 -0.75 9.14 -3.66
C SER A 42 0.20 8.63 -2.58
N GLY A 43 0.56 9.48 -1.62
CA GLY A 43 1.60 9.19 -0.62
C GLY A 43 3.04 9.35 -1.10
N ASP A 44 4.00 8.88 -0.30
CA ASP A 44 5.44 8.95 -0.62
C ASP A 44 6.21 7.88 0.17
N PRO A 45 6.85 6.88 -0.49
CA PRO A 45 7.56 5.80 0.20
C PRO A 45 8.75 6.25 1.07
N THR A 46 9.26 7.47 0.90
CA THR A 46 10.43 8.02 1.62
C THR A 46 10.05 8.89 2.82
N LEU A 47 8.77 9.28 2.96
CA LEU A 47 8.32 10.21 3.99
C LEU A 47 8.32 9.58 5.40
N ARG A 48 8.89 10.28 6.39
CA ARG A 48 8.98 9.80 7.80
C ARG A 48 8.42 10.80 8.83
N THR A 49 7.84 11.91 8.38
CA THR A 49 7.33 13.01 9.22
C THR A 49 6.14 13.69 8.55
N LEU A 50 5.10 14.05 9.32
CA LEU A 50 3.95 14.79 8.82
C LEU A 50 4.19 16.31 8.76
N ASP A 51 3.99 16.90 7.58
CA ASP A 51 3.57 18.29 7.41
C ASP A 51 2.02 18.34 7.48
N PRO A 52 1.43 18.86 8.57
CA PRO A 52 -0.02 18.91 8.72
C PRO A 52 -0.69 19.96 7.80
N SER A 53 0.07 20.79 7.07
CA SER A 53 -0.47 21.71 6.07
C SER A 53 -0.60 21.08 4.67
N SER A 54 0.08 19.96 4.41
CA SER A 54 0.09 19.31 3.10
C SER A 54 -1.08 18.34 2.93
N PHE A 55 -2.03 18.67 2.05
CA PHE A 55 -3.12 17.75 1.68
C PHE A 55 -2.61 16.39 1.19
N ALA A 56 -1.48 16.36 0.47
CA ALA A 56 -0.87 15.11 -0.01
C ALA A 56 -0.40 14.17 1.12
N GLN A 57 -0.15 14.70 2.32
CA GLN A 57 0.22 13.91 3.50
C GLN A 57 -0.98 13.65 4.42
N GLN A 58 -1.93 14.60 4.51
CA GLN A 58 -3.24 14.37 5.15
C GLN A 58 -4.07 13.28 4.45
N ALA A 59 -3.77 12.98 3.18
CA ALA A 59 -4.47 12.00 2.36
C ALA A 59 -4.34 10.57 2.89
N ILE A 60 -3.32 10.31 3.72
CA ILE A 60 -3.06 9.02 4.38
C ILE A 60 -3.45 9.11 5.85
N THR A 61 -4.28 8.16 6.30
CA THR A 61 -4.58 8.00 7.73
C THR A 61 -4.81 6.53 8.08
N PHE A 62 -4.82 6.23 9.38
CA PHE A 62 -4.98 4.89 9.92
C PHE A 62 -6.12 4.88 10.94
N LEU A 63 -7.02 3.90 10.85
CA LEU A 63 -7.91 3.58 11.97
C LEU A 63 -7.32 2.43 12.77
N CYS A 64 -7.23 2.62 14.08
CA CYS A 64 -7.15 1.52 15.03
C CYS A 64 -8.59 1.00 15.21
N LEU A 65 -8.91 -0.17 14.65
CA LEU A 65 -10.27 -0.66 14.59
C LEU A 65 -10.70 -1.32 15.90
N ASP A 66 -11.91 -1.00 16.31
CA ASP A 66 -12.68 -1.67 17.35
C ASP A 66 -14.14 -1.71 16.89
N PHE A 67 -14.63 -2.90 16.54
CA PHE A 67 -16.02 -3.15 16.15
C PHE A 67 -16.96 -3.37 17.36
N SER A 68 -16.43 -3.40 18.59
CA SER A 68 -17.19 -3.51 19.84
C SER A 68 -17.36 -2.18 20.59
N GLY A 69 -16.66 -1.14 20.13
CA GLY A 69 -16.62 0.19 20.75
C GLY A 69 -16.35 1.29 19.73
N THR A 70 -15.25 2.03 19.89
CA THR A 70 -14.95 3.23 19.09
C THR A 70 -13.60 3.11 18.40
N SER A 71 -13.63 2.96 17.07
CA SER A 71 -12.42 3.00 16.24
C SER A 71 -11.79 4.39 16.23
N THR A 72 -10.46 4.49 16.38
CA THR A 72 -9.74 5.76 16.56
C THR A 72 -8.86 6.11 15.35
N ARG A 73 -8.98 7.34 14.82
CA ARG A 73 -8.19 7.85 13.67
C ARG A 73 -6.83 8.40 14.11
N TYR A 74 -5.79 8.02 13.38
CA TYR A 74 -4.41 8.47 13.49
C TYR A 74 -3.91 8.93 12.11
N ASN A 75 -2.91 9.81 12.08
CA ASN A 75 -2.20 10.17 10.83
C ASN A 75 -0.95 9.28 10.60
N GLU A 76 -0.74 8.30 11.48
CA GLU A 76 0.43 7.44 11.62
C GLU A 76 0.00 6.05 12.10
N LEU A 77 0.85 5.04 12.02
CA LEU A 77 0.56 3.69 12.51
C LEU A 77 0.19 3.74 14.02
N PRO A 78 -1.01 3.27 14.45
CA PRO A 78 -1.56 3.54 15.79
C PRO A 78 -0.66 3.19 16.98
N LYS A 79 -0.23 4.21 17.73
CA LYS A 79 0.75 4.07 18.83
C LYS A 79 0.08 3.99 20.20
N GLY A 80 0.68 3.19 21.09
CA GLY A 80 0.34 3.14 22.52
C GLY A 80 -0.86 2.26 22.89
N MET A 81 -1.54 1.66 21.91
CA MET A 81 -2.69 0.79 22.15
C MET A 81 -2.68 -0.48 21.28
N SER A 82 -3.50 -1.44 21.69
CA SER A 82 -3.95 -2.57 20.88
C SER A 82 -5.09 -2.13 19.96
N CYS A 83 -5.25 -2.75 18.79
CA CYS A 83 -6.36 -2.49 17.87
C CYS A 83 -7.19 -3.78 17.74
N PRO A 84 -8.26 -3.98 18.54
CA PRO A 84 -8.93 -5.27 18.70
C PRO A 84 -9.49 -5.89 17.41
N SER A 85 -9.83 -5.05 16.42
CA SER A 85 -10.38 -5.47 15.12
C SER A 85 -9.42 -5.21 13.96
N GLY A 86 -8.12 -5.04 14.25
CA GLY A 86 -7.08 -4.80 13.26
C GLY A 86 -6.75 -3.31 13.05
N ILE A 87 -5.86 -3.02 12.11
CA ILE A 87 -5.56 -1.66 11.65
C ILE A 87 -6.11 -1.51 10.23
N ARG A 88 -6.72 -0.36 9.92
CA ARG A 88 -7.12 0.00 8.56
C ARG A 88 -6.31 1.19 8.08
N SER A 89 -5.40 1.00 7.12
CA SER A 89 -4.81 2.14 6.41
C SER A 89 -5.82 2.64 5.37
N GLN A 90 -5.84 3.96 5.19
CA GLN A 90 -6.77 4.68 4.34
C GLN A 90 -5.96 5.65 3.48
N ILE A 91 -6.18 5.67 2.17
CA ILE A 91 -5.50 6.62 1.28
C ILE A 91 -6.47 7.19 0.25
N ASN A 92 -6.49 8.53 0.17
CA ASN A 92 -7.17 9.28 -0.89
C ASN A 92 -6.20 9.59 -2.02
N PHE A 93 -6.67 9.55 -3.25
CA PHE A 93 -5.95 10.10 -4.40
C PHE A 93 -6.34 11.57 -4.68
N PRO A 94 -5.48 12.33 -5.38
CA PRO A 94 -5.88 13.55 -6.08
C PRO A 94 -7.18 13.35 -6.89
N SER A 95 -7.98 14.40 -7.03
CA SER A 95 -9.28 14.34 -7.72
C SER A 95 -9.51 15.49 -8.70
N CYS A 96 -8.51 16.37 -8.86
CA CYS A 96 -8.50 17.47 -9.79
C CYS A 96 -7.38 17.27 -10.80
N TRP A 97 -7.65 17.49 -12.09
CA TRP A 97 -6.75 17.18 -13.19
C TRP A 97 -6.59 18.35 -14.14
N ASN A 98 -5.40 18.47 -14.73
CA ASN A 98 -5.07 19.55 -15.68
C ASN A 98 -5.77 19.43 -17.04
N GLY A 99 -6.56 18.38 -17.27
CA GLY A 99 -7.35 18.18 -18.49
C GLY A 99 -6.54 17.82 -19.73
N LYS A 100 -5.27 17.44 -19.60
CA LYS A 100 -4.34 17.26 -20.71
C LYS A 100 -3.39 16.08 -20.56
N ASP A 101 -2.67 15.99 -19.45
CA ASP A 101 -1.55 15.06 -19.30
C ASP A 101 -2.00 13.79 -18.57
N THR A 102 -1.89 12.63 -19.22
CA THR A 102 -2.31 11.33 -18.67
C THR A 102 -1.36 10.81 -17.60
N ASP A 103 -0.09 11.24 -17.64
CA ASP A 103 0.92 10.93 -16.64
C ASP A 103 1.94 12.09 -16.55
N SER A 104 2.79 12.08 -15.52
CA SER A 104 3.99 12.91 -15.46
C SER A 104 5.15 12.17 -14.78
N PRO A 105 6.42 12.62 -14.92
CA PRO A 105 7.57 11.91 -14.36
C PRO A 105 7.62 11.74 -12.82
N SER A 106 6.63 12.28 -12.10
CA SER A 106 6.43 12.12 -10.66
C SER A 106 5.11 11.43 -10.30
N HIS A 107 4.33 11.01 -11.30
CA HIS A 107 2.95 10.49 -11.21
C HIS A 107 2.01 11.40 -10.39
N LYS A 108 2.32 12.71 -10.32
CA LYS A 108 1.69 13.66 -9.38
C LYS A 108 1.46 15.04 -9.97
N SER A 109 2.42 15.59 -10.72
CA SER A 109 2.39 17.01 -11.11
C SER A 109 1.32 17.42 -12.13
N HIS A 110 0.51 16.48 -12.62
CA HIS A 110 -0.63 16.72 -13.52
C HIS A 110 -1.99 16.68 -12.79
N VAL A 111 -1.99 16.38 -11.48
CA VAL A 111 -3.18 16.33 -10.61
C VAL A 111 -3.01 17.11 -9.30
N ALA A 112 -4.14 17.44 -8.66
CA ALA A 112 -4.23 18.10 -7.36
C ALA A 112 -5.37 17.51 -6.49
N PHE A 113 -5.28 17.76 -5.18
CA PHE A 113 -6.35 17.47 -4.22
C PHE A 113 -7.44 18.56 -4.26
N LEU A 114 -8.62 18.25 -3.70
CA LEU A 114 -9.75 19.16 -3.64
C LEU A 114 -9.46 20.37 -2.73
N SER A 115 -10.17 21.48 -2.97
CA SER A 115 -9.91 22.79 -2.36
C SER A 115 -9.97 22.87 -0.82
N THR A 116 -10.58 21.90 -0.14
CA THR A 116 -10.65 21.86 1.34
C THR A 116 -10.00 20.62 1.95
N GLY A 117 -9.32 19.80 1.15
CA GLY A 117 -8.52 18.67 1.61
C GLY A 117 -8.69 17.40 0.76
N PRO A 118 -8.15 16.26 1.21
CA PRO A 118 -8.28 15.00 0.48
C PRO A 118 -9.67 14.40 0.50
N ASP A 119 -10.43 14.64 1.58
CA ASP A 119 -11.74 14.01 1.80
C ASP A 119 -12.92 14.79 1.18
N ASN A 120 -12.76 16.09 0.86
CA ASN A 120 -13.85 16.99 0.45
C ASN A 120 -13.33 18.26 -0.27
N GLY A 121 -14.22 18.96 -0.97
CA GLY A 121 -13.97 20.23 -1.64
C GLY A 121 -14.35 20.19 -3.12
N THR A 122 -13.76 21.10 -3.91
CA THR A 122 -13.97 21.19 -5.36
C THR A 122 -12.67 21.56 -6.07
N CYS A 123 -12.62 21.37 -7.40
CA CYS A 123 -11.48 21.75 -8.22
C CYS A 123 -11.53 23.25 -8.56
N THR A 124 -11.05 24.08 -7.62
CA THR A 124 -11.02 25.56 -7.76
C THR A 124 -9.72 26.11 -8.35
N ASP A 125 -8.68 25.30 -8.47
CA ASP A 125 -7.42 25.70 -9.09
C ASP A 125 -7.58 25.70 -10.63
N PRO A 126 -7.40 26.84 -11.32
CA PRO A 126 -7.49 26.90 -12.78
C PRO A 126 -6.41 26.08 -13.51
N ALA A 127 -5.34 25.63 -12.82
CA ALA A 127 -4.37 24.67 -13.37
C ALA A 127 -4.87 23.22 -13.35
N PHE A 128 -5.88 22.90 -12.54
CA PHE A 128 -6.46 21.55 -12.40
C PHE A 128 -8.01 21.58 -12.48
N PRO A 129 -8.61 22.11 -13.56
CA PRO A 129 -10.05 22.41 -13.61
C PRO A 129 -10.95 21.18 -13.79
N VAL A 130 -10.42 20.02 -14.17
CA VAL A 130 -11.25 18.83 -14.46
C VAL A 130 -11.43 18.00 -13.20
N THR A 131 -12.68 17.73 -12.81
CA THR A 131 -13.00 16.86 -11.67
C THR A 131 -13.01 15.39 -12.11
N LEU A 132 -12.11 14.59 -11.52
CA LEU A 132 -12.04 13.14 -11.64
C LEU A 132 -12.77 12.46 -10.46
N PRO A 133 -13.10 11.15 -10.54
CA PRO A 133 -13.62 10.41 -9.41
C PRO A 133 -12.56 10.37 -8.30
N ARG A 134 -12.93 10.67 -7.06
CA ARG A 134 -12.02 10.50 -5.93
C ARG A 134 -11.87 9.00 -5.65
N ILE A 135 -10.71 8.45 -5.99
CA ILE A 135 -10.33 7.11 -5.57
C ILE A 135 -9.98 7.17 -4.08
N PHE A 136 -10.68 6.38 -3.29
CA PHE A 136 -10.41 6.15 -1.89
C PHE A 136 -10.11 4.65 -1.70
N MET A 137 -9.01 4.31 -1.04
CA MET A 137 -8.64 2.92 -0.78
C MET A 137 -8.56 2.65 0.72
N GLU A 138 -9.20 1.56 1.14
CA GLU A 138 -9.10 1.03 2.50
C GLU A 138 -8.38 -0.31 2.48
N VAL A 139 -7.35 -0.48 3.32
CA VAL A 139 -6.59 -1.73 3.42
C VAL A 139 -6.59 -2.22 4.86
N TYR A 140 -7.15 -3.42 5.05
CA TYR A 140 -7.37 -4.03 6.36
C TYR A 140 -6.22 -4.98 6.72
N TRP A 141 -5.55 -4.70 7.83
CA TRP A 141 -4.44 -5.45 8.39
C TRP A 141 -4.88 -6.20 9.63
N ILE A 142 -4.74 -7.53 9.63
CA ILE A 142 -5.01 -8.38 10.81
C ILE A 142 -3.87 -8.24 11.82
N SER A 143 -3.78 -7.08 12.49
CA SER A 143 -2.74 -6.79 13.47
C SER A 143 -2.99 -7.43 14.85
N GLN A 144 -4.26 -7.68 15.19
CA GLN A 144 -4.69 -8.17 16.50
C GLN A 144 -4.19 -9.58 16.86
N VAL A 145 -3.77 -10.38 15.87
CA VAL A 145 -3.21 -11.72 16.11
C VAL A 145 -1.73 -11.72 16.50
N PHE A 146 -1.11 -10.53 16.61
CA PHE A 146 0.30 -10.34 17.03
C PHE A 146 0.44 -9.71 18.41
N GLU A 147 -0.66 -9.54 19.14
CA GLU A 147 -0.68 -8.84 20.43
C GLU A 147 0.04 -9.62 21.54
N ASP A 148 0.06 -10.95 21.47
CA ASP A 148 0.90 -11.79 22.34
C ASP A 148 2.41 -11.61 22.04
N GLN A 149 2.76 -11.31 20.80
CA GLN A 149 4.14 -11.12 20.34
C GLN A 149 4.62 -9.67 20.54
N ARG A 150 3.71 -8.68 20.63
CA ARG A 150 3.99 -7.24 20.82
C ARG A 150 5.07 -6.94 21.86
N LYS A 151 5.08 -7.68 22.98
CA LYS A 151 6.07 -7.54 24.07
C LYS A 151 7.51 -7.89 23.70
N PHE A 152 7.74 -8.60 22.58
CA PHE A 152 9.06 -8.97 22.06
C PHE A 152 9.53 -8.06 20.92
N ALA A 153 8.68 -7.18 20.40
CA ALA A 153 9.04 -6.23 19.34
C ALA A 153 10.04 -5.18 19.84
N MET A 154 10.81 -4.59 18.92
CA MET A 154 11.76 -3.52 19.23
C MET A 154 11.10 -2.29 19.87
N THR A 155 9.82 -2.04 19.55
CA THR A 155 9.00 -0.95 20.09
C THR A 155 7.62 -1.50 20.48
N PRO A 156 7.41 -2.03 21.71
CA PRO A 156 6.13 -2.66 22.07
C PRO A 156 4.89 -1.73 22.02
N SER A 157 5.10 -0.41 22.11
CA SER A 157 4.03 0.58 21.91
C SER A 157 3.59 0.74 20.45
N GLN A 158 4.44 0.38 19.48
CA GLN A 158 4.13 0.29 18.06
C GLN A 158 5.04 -0.77 17.40
N PRO A 159 4.62 -2.05 17.36
CA PRO A 159 5.45 -3.15 16.85
C PRO A 159 5.48 -3.27 15.32
N PHE A 160 4.61 -2.54 14.59
CA PHE A 160 4.37 -2.73 13.16
C PHE A 160 5.21 -1.80 12.28
N VAL A 161 5.66 -2.31 11.12
CA VAL A 161 6.59 -1.65 10.19
C VAL A 161 6.22 -2.04 8.74
N PHE A 162 6.24 -1.10 7.80
CA PHE A 162 6.11 -1.40 6.36
C PHE A 162 7.46 -1.85 5.75
N ALA A 163 7.45 -2.70 4.71
CA ALA A 163 8.71 -3.29 4.22
C ALA A 163 9.64 -2.31 3.48
N ASN A 164 9.18 -1.12 3.11
CA ASN A 164 10.05 0.00 2.71
C ASN A 164 10.88 0.57 3.88
N GLY A 165 10.85 -0.08 5.04
CA GLY A 165 11.59 0.29 6.24
C GLY A 165 10.86 1.26 7.16
N ASP A 166 9.58 1.60 6.92
CA ASP A 166 8.90 2.66 7.68
C ASP A 166 8.16 2.15 8.95
N PRO A 167 8.59 2.54 10.16
CA PRO A 167 7.87 2.26 11.42
C PRO A 167 6.87 3.37 11.80
N THR A 168 6.67 4.39 10.96
CA THR A 168 5.84 5.56 11.27
C THR A 168 4.44 5.50 10.66
N GLY A 169 4.31 4.97 9.45
CA GLY A 169 3.10 5.02 8.63
C GLY A 169 3.10 6.15 7.61
N TYR A 170 3.98 7.15 7.73
CA TYR A 170 4.07 8.26 6.77
C TYR A 170 4.62 7.80 5.40
N GLY A 171 5.35 6.68 5.36
CA GLY A 171 5.88 6.05 4.16
C GLY A 171 4.86 5.23 3.36
N TYR A 172 3.58 5.30 3.70
CA TYR A 172 2.53 4.63 2.94
C TYR A 172 2.30 5.33 1.59
N HIS A 173 1.89 4.58 0.58
CA HIS A 173 1.57 5.08 -0.75
C HIS A 173 0.65 4.10 -1.47
N ALA A 174 0.05 4.56 -2.57
CA ALA A 174 -0.64 3.72 -3.53
C ALA A 174 -0.55 4.34 -4.93
N ASP A 175 -0.52 3.47 -5.92
CA ASP A 175 -0.39 3.79 -7.33
C ASP A 175 -1.69 3.42 -8.06
N PHE A 176 -2.15 4.30 -8.94
CA PHE A 176 -3.31 4.08 -9.79
C PHE A 176 -2.89 4.08 -11.25
N PHE A 177 -3.40 3.11 -12.00
CA PHE A 177 -3.32 2.98 -13.44
C PHE A 177 -4.75 2.75 -13.95
N ASN A 178 -5.21 3.52 -14.93
CA ASN A 178 -6.56 3.34 -15.47
C ASN A 178 -6.64 2.05 -16.31
N GLY A 179 -7.40 1.07 -15.81
CA GLY A 179 -7.70 -0.18 -16.49
C GLY A 179 -9.12 -0.29 -17.05
N TRP A 180 -9.96 0.74 -16.90
CA TRP A 180 -11.34 0.70 -17.41
C TRP A 180 -11.36 0.65 -18.94
N ALA A 181 -12.25 -0.17 -19.51
CA ALA A 181 -12.53 -0.12 -20.94
C ALA A 181 -13.14 1.26 -21.31
N PRO A 182 -12.73 1.91 -22.42
CA PRO A 182 -13.12 3.28 -22.74
C PRO A 182 -14.63 3.53 -22.71
N GLY A 183 -15.05 4.58 -21.99
CA GLY A 183 -16.46 4.95 -21.85
C GLY A 183 -17.29 4.07 -20.92
N VAL A 184 -16.77 2.97 -20.37
CA VAL A 184 -17.51 2.17 -19.36
C VAL A 184 -17.58 2.94 -18.03
N LEU A 185 -16.48 3.56 -17.62
CA LEU A 185 -16.47 4.43 -16.45
C LEU A 185 -17.36 5.66 -16.67
N GLN A 186 -17.35 6.29 -17.85
CA GLN A 186 -18.23 7.44 -18.10
C GLN A 186 -19.72 7.11 -18.00
N LYS A 187 -20.15 5.91 -18.45
CA LYS A 187 -21.53 5.42 -18.22
C LYS A 187 -21.83 5.25 -16.73
N ALA A 188 -20.90 4.69 -15.96
CA ALA A 188 -21.05 4.53 -14.51
C ALA A 188 -21.21 5.90 -13.83
N LEU A 189 -20.36 6.88 -14.15
CA LEU A 189 -20.45 8.25 -13.64
C LEU A 189 -21.74 8.99 -14.04
N TYR A 190 -22.52 8.47 -15.00
CA TYR A 190 -23.77 9.07 -15.47
C TYR A 190 -25.04 8.34 -14.96
N GLY A 191 -24.95 7.07 -14.55
CA GLY A 191 -26.12 6.25 -14.17
C GLY A 191 -25.98 5.39 -12.91
N CYS A 192 -24.78 5.25 -12.35
CA CYS A 192 -24.50 4.38 -11.19
C CYS A 192 -24.75 5.10 -9.85
N ASN A 193 -25.83 5.88 -9.74
CA ASN A 193 -26.25 6.63 -8.54
C ASN A 193 -27.39 5.94 -7.77
N CYS A 194 -27.57 4.63 -7.98
CA CYS A 194 -28.71 3.85 -7.48
C CYS A 194 -28.53 3.27 -6.06
N ASN A 195 -27.36 3.43 -5.41
CA ASN A 195 -27.15 3.04 -4.02
C ASN A 195 -26.21 4.01 -3.28
N PRO A 196 -26.66 4.71 -2.20
CA PRO A 196 -25.82 5.66 -1.46
C PRO A 196 -24.69 5.02 -0.64
N TYR A 197 -24.63 3.68 -0.58
CA TYR A 197 -23.56 2.91 0.06
C TYR A 197 -22.54 2.34 -0.96
N GLY A 198 -22.63 2.72 -2.23
CA GLY A 198 -21.61 2.39 -3.25
C GLY A 198 -21.63 0.96 -3.79
N ASP A 199 -22.64 0.12 -3.47
CA ASP A 199 -22.74 -1.22 -4.05
C ASP A 199 -23.02 -1.15 -5.57
N PRO A 200 -22.09 -1.61 -6.43
CA PRO A 200 -22.24 -1.54 -7.88
C PRO A 200 -23.29 -2.51 -8.44
N THR A 201 -23.88 -3.40 -7.63
CA THR A 201 -24.83 -4.42 -8.09
C THR A 201 -26.02 -3.80 -8.85
N CYS A 202 -26.55 -2.66 -8.42
CA CYS A 202 -27.65 -1.99 -9.14
C CYS A 202 -27.24 -1.42 -10.51
N CYS A 203 -25.95 -1.17 -10.73
CA CYS A 203 -25.38 -0.73 -12.00
C CYS A 203 -25.14 -1.91 -12.95
N VAL A 204 -24.89 -3.10 -12.38
CA VAL A 204 -24.86 -4.39 -13.10
C VAL A 204 -26.28 -4.79 -13.54
N ASP A 205 -27.28 -4.62 -12.67
CA ASP A 205 -28.70 -4.86 -13.00
C ASP A 205 -29.22 -3.93 -14.12
N GLN A 206 -28.66 -2.71 -14.23
CA GLN A 206 -28.91 -1.78 -15.34
C GLN A 206 -28.14 -2.12 -16.63
N GLY A 207 -27.18 -3.05 -16.60
CA GLY A 207 -26.33 -3.38 -17.74
C GLY A 207 -25.30 -2.30 -18.09
N ILE A 208 -24.88 -1.47 -17.13
CA ILE A 208 -23.78 -0.49 -17.34
C ILE A 208 -22.46 -1.24 -17.57
N PHE A 209 -22.22 -2.30 -16.79
CA PHE A 209 -21.16 -3.28 -16.95
C PHE A 209 -21.56 -4.62 -16.32
N GLY A 210 -20.97 -5.73 -16.78
CA GLY A 210 -21.05 -7.02 -16.10
C GLY A 210 -20.09 -7.08 -14.90
N MET A 211 -20.41 -7.91 -13.90
CA MET A 211 -19.56 -8.15 -12.74
C MET A 211 -19.49 -9.63 -12.43
N ASN A 212 -18.29 -10.20 -12.33
CA ASN A 212 -18.10 -11.60 -11.96
C ASN A 212 -17.25 -11.75 -10.69
N LYS A 213 -17.93 -11.76 -9.53
CA LYS A 213 -17.34 -11.96 -8.20
C LYS A 213 -16.68 -13.36 -8.01
N SER A 214 -16.75 -14.26 -9.00
CA SER A 214 -16.05 -15.56 -9.01
C SER A 214 -14.82 -15.61 -9.93
N SER A 215 -14.62 -14.60 -10.78
CA SER A 215 -13.40 -14.45 -11.57
C SER A 215 -12.18 -14.23 -10.68
N THR A 216 -11.06 -14.86 -11.02
CA THR A 216 -9.76 -14.60 -10.37
C THR A 216 -8.70 -14.38 -11.43
N CYS A 217 -8.25 -13.13 -11.53
CA CYS A 217 -7.15 -12.69 -12.38
C CYS A 217 -5.87 -12.63 -11.54
N TYR A 218 -4.77 -13.13 -12.10
CA TYR A 218 -3.46 -13.19 -11.45
C TYR A 218 -2.39 -12.58 -12.34
N ILE A 219 -1.52 -11.75 -11.76
CA ILE A 219 -0.25 -11.35 -12.34
C ILE A 219 0.86 -12.29 -11.85
N THR A 220 1.84 -12.58 -12.70
CA THR A 220 3.04 -13.35 -12.31
C THR A 220 4.04 -12.47 -11.57
N ASN A 221 4.83 -13.04 -10.65
CA ASN A 221 5.89 -12.32 -9.94
C ASN A 221 6.78 -11.54 -10.94
N THR A 222 6.93 -10.25 -10.72
CA THR A 222 7.84 -9.34 -11.45
C THR A 222 9.26 -9.33 -10.87
N VAL A 223 9.41 -9.80 -9.62
CA VAL A 223 10.67 -9.86 -8.88
C VAL A 223 10.84 -11.24 -8.26
N ASP A 224 12.06 -11.77 -8.31
CA ASP A 224 12.48 -13.00 -7.63
C ASP A 224 12.96 -12.68 -6.21
N GLU A 225 12.08 -12.85 -5.24
CA GLU A 225 12.36 -12.53 -3.83
C GLU A 225 12.43 -13.79 -2.95
N GLN A 226 13.61 -14.06 -2.40
CA GLN A 226 13.85 -15.23 -1.53
C GLN A 226 13.02 -15.19 -0.23
N SER A 227 12.62 -14.01 0.23
CA SER A 227 11.72 -13.82 1.37
C SER A 227 10.41 -14.61 1.20
N LYS A 228 9.87 -14.70 -0.02
CA LYS A 228 8.63 -15.43 -0.33
C LYS A 228 8.73 -16.92 0.02
N LEU A 229 9.87 -17.56 -0.23
CA LEU A 229 10.12 -18.95 0.13
C LEU A 229 10.30 -19.12 1.65
N LEU A 230 10.98 -18.17 2.30
CA LEU A 230 11.22 -18.18 3.76
C LEU A 230 9.92 -17.98 4.55
N ILE A 231 9.05 -17.05 4.14
CA ILE A 231 7.72 -16.83 4.75
C ILE A 231 6.89 -18.11 4.71
N ILE A 232 6.80 -18.74 3.53
CA ILE A 232 6.01 -19.96 3.31
C ILE A 232 6.59 -21.16 4.08
N SER A 233 7.91 -21.25 4.23
CA SER A 233 8.58 -22.41 4.84
C SER A 233 8.83 -22.29 6.36
N LEU A 234 8.96 -21.09 6.91
CA LEU A 234 9.42 -20.87 8.30
C LEU A 234 8.45 -20.02 9.14
N GLY A 235 7.60 -19.19 8.52
CA GLY A 235 6.76 -18.26 9.25
C GLY A 235 7.55 -17.22 10.05
N THR A 236 8.73 -16.83 9.55
CA THR A 236 9.62 -15.76 10.05
C THR A 236 10.48 -15.21 8.90
N LEU A 237 11.06 -14.03 9.09
CA LEU A 237 12.09 -13.42 8.24
C LEU A 237 13.30 -12.98 9.09
N GLU A 238 14.46 -12.75 8.47
CA GLU A 238 15.63 -12.15 9.13
C GLU A 238 15.77 -10.63 8.83
N THR A 239 15.38 -10.22 7.62
CA THR A 239 15.33 -8.82 7.15
C THR A 239 13.96 -8.51 6.56
N LEU A 240 13.62 -7.22 6.35
CA LEU A 240 12.40 -6.89 5.60
C LEU A 240 12.57 -7.32 4.13
N PRO A 241 11.46 -7.54 3.40
CA PRO A 241 11.47 -7.68 1.95
C PRO A 241 12.33 -6.61 1.25
N GLY A 242 13.08 -7.03 0.22
CA GLY A 242 14.08 -6.17 -0.43
C GLY A 242 15.20 -5.70 0.50
N ASN A 243 15.56 -6.48 1.53
CA ASN A 243 16.66 -6.23 2.48
C ASN A 243 16.58 -4.88 3.27
N ASN A 244 15.44 -4.21 3.24
CA ASN A 244 15.26 -2.90 3.85
C ASN A 244 15.49 -2.94 5.38
N PRO A 245 16.23 -1.99 5.97
CA PRO A 245 16.33 -1.81 7.40
C PRO A 245 15.10 -1.06 7.91
N ILE A 246 14.81 -1.23 9.20
CA ILE A 246 13.86 -0.35 9.89
C ILE A 246 14.51 1.03 10.02
N GLN A 247 13.99 2.01 9.28
CA GLN A 247 14.47 3.38 9.24
C GLN A 247 13.95 4.12 10.47
N ALA A 248 14.85 4.77 11.20
CA ALA A 248 14.45 5.64 12.30
C ALA A 248 13.67 6.87 11.76
N PRO A 249 12.74 7.45 12.54
CA PRO A 249 11.80 8.49 12.09
C PRO A 249 12.43 9.88 11.78
N CYS A 250 13.76 9.93 11.58
CA CYS A 250 14.51 11.14 11.28
C CYS A 250 15.81 10.89 10.49
N TYR A 251 15.89 9.80 9.71
CA TYR A 251 16.96 9.61 8.70
C TYR A 251 16.43 9.79 7.27
N GLN A 252 17.30 10.27 6.38
CA GLN A 252 17.04 10.39 4.93
C GLN A 252 17.14 9.02 4.21
N THR A 253 16.79 9.05 2.92
CA THR A 253 16.86 8.00 1.90
C THR A 253 17.84 6.86 2.20
N TYR A 254 17.28 5.75 2.67
CA TYR A 254 17.95 4.45 2.56
C TYR A 254 18.18 4.11 1.08
N ILE A 255 19.34 3.53 0.78
CA ILE A 255 19.65 2.97 -0.53
C ILE A 255 19.96 1.49 -0.31
N ASP A 256 19.20 0.63 -0.98
CA ASP A 256 19.32 -0.82 -0.88
C ASP A 256 20.65 -1.31 -1.49
N PRO A 257 21.50 -2.03 -0.72
CA PRO A 257 22.69 -2.66 -1.25
C PRO A 257 22.43 -4.01 -1.91
N ILE A 258 21.20 -4.55 -1.95
CA ILE A 258 20.86 -5.86 -2.54
C ILE A 258 19.57 -5.80 -3.38
N ALA A 259 19.67 -5.19 -4.57
CA ALA A 259 18.57 -5.19 -5.53
C ALA A 259 18.23 -6.63 -5.97
N PRO A 260 16.98 -7.11 -5.79
CA PRO A 260 16.56 -8.46 -6.19
C PRO A 260 16.48 -8.61 -7.72
N ALA A 261 16.37 -9.86 -8.21
CA ALA A 261 16.36 -10.13 -9.63
C ALA A 261 14.98 -9.83 -10.26
N ILE A 262 14.96 -9.29 -11.48
CA ILE A 262 13.73 -8.94 -12.21
C ILE A 262 13.35 -10.06 -13.19
N LEU A 263 12.08 -10.45 -13.15
CA LEU A 263 11.48 -11.52 -13.94
C LEU A 263 10.67 -10.97 -15.12
N SER A 264 10.82 -11.58 -16.30
CA SER A 264 10.14 -11.16 -17.53
C SER A 264 10.03 -12.34 -18.53
N PRO A 265 9.00 -12.39 -19.40
CA PRO A 265 7.85 -11.48 -19.46
C PRO A 265 6.91 -11.66 -18.27
N VAL A 266 6.12 -10.63 -18.01
CA VAL A 266 5.03 -10.65 -17.04
C VAL A 266 3.79 -11.20 -17.74
N TYR A 267 3.13 -12.18 -17.12
CA TYR A 267 1.90 -12.76 -17.65
C TYR A 267 0.70 -12.39 -16.77
N ILE A 268 -0.44 -12.18 -17.41
CA ILE A 268 -1.75 -12.08 -16.76
C ILE A 268 -2.50 -13.37 -17.08
N TYR A 269 -3.06 -14.05 -16.08
CA TYR A 269 -3.72 -15.34 -16.25
C TYR A 269 -4.91 -15.55 -15.30
N ASN A 270 -5.87 -16.37 -15.76
CA ASN A 270 -7.01 -16.84 -14.97
C ASN A 270 -6.80 -18.32 -14.64
N GLY A 271 -6.98 -18.75 -13.38
CA GLY A 271 -6.84 -20.16 -13.01
C GLY A 271 -6.49 -20.41 -11.54
N SER A 272 -5.93 -21.59 -11.25
CA SER A 272 -5.42 -21.94 -9.92
C SER A 272 -4.02 -21.33 -9.68
N ALA A 273 -3.64 -21.16 -8.41
CA ALA A 273 -2.31 -20.69 -8.04
C ALA A 273 -1.20 -21.64 -8.54
N GLY A 274 -0.18 -21.09 -9.19
CA GLY A 274 0.89 -21.86 -9.86
C GLY A 274 0.90 -21.72 -11.39
N GLY A 275 0.51 -20.56 -11.92
CA GLY A 275 0.56 -20.26 -13.36
C GLY A 275 2.00 -20.08 -13.91
N PRO A 276 2.15 -19.47 -15.10
CA PRO A 276 3.46 -19.25 -15.71
C PRO A 276 4.37 -18.40 -14.81
N THR A 277 5.67 -18.39 -15.10
CA THR A 277 6.65 -17.57 -14.37
C THR A 277 7.64 -16.97 -15.38
N GLY A 278 7.98 -15.69 -15.22
CA GLY A 278 9.00 -15.03 -16.04
C GLY A 278 10.39 -15.61 -15.80
N THR A 279 11.30 -15.41 -16.74
CA THR A 279 12.72 -15.71 -16.58
C THR A 279 13.46 -14.51 -16.00
N VAL A 280 14.53 -14.73 -15.24
CA VAL A 280 15.42 -13.64 -14.78
C VAL A 280 16.04 -12.93 -15.99
N VAL A 281 15.69 -11.66 -16.19
CA VAL A 281 16.27 -10.79 -17.23
C VAL A 281 17.26 -9.78 -16.67
N THR A 282 17.05 -9.36 -15.41
CA THR A 282 18.03 -8.57 -14.65
C THR A 282 18.45 -9.40 -13.44
N PRO A 283 19.69 -9.92 -13.38
CA PRO A 283 20.19 -10.62 -12.20
C PRO A 283 20.17 -9.72 -10.96
N ALA A 284 20.01 -10.32 -9.78
CA ALA A 284 20.15 -9.60 -8.51
C ALA A 284 21.56 -8.98 -8.40
N GLN A 285 21.65 -7.78 -7.83
CA GLN A 285 22.89 -7.03 -7.74
C GLN A 285 23.21 -6.66 -6.29
N THR A 286 24.48 -6.76 -5.90
CA THR A 286 24.95 -6.28 -4.60
C THR A 286 25.85 -5.06 -4.77
N ALA A 287 25.45 -3.92 -4.21
CA ALA A 287 26.20 -2.67 -4.24
C ALA A 287 26.79 -2.37 -2.85
N ILE A 288 28.03 -1.87 -2.79
CA ILE A 288 28.60 -1.32 -1.56
C ILE A 288 28.12 0.13 -1.45
N VAL A 289 27.16 0.40 -0.56
CA VAL A 289 26.58 1.73 -0.39
C VAL A 289 26.92 2.30 0.99
N THR A 290 27.56 3.47 1.01
CA THR A 290 27.87 4.20 2.24
C THR A 290 26.63 4.96 2.72
N GLN A 291 25.93 4.40 3.70
CA GLN A 291 24.85 5.12 4.40
C GLN A 291 25.46 6.10 5.42
N THR A 292 25.24 7.40 5.21
CA THR A 292 25.66 8.45 6.15
C THR A 292 24.52 8.76 7.11
N ALA A 293 24.74 8.55 8.40
CA ALA A 293 23.75 8.91 9.43
C ALA A 293 23.81 10.41 9.75
N ASP A 294 22.68 11.11 9.62
CA ASP A 294 22.51 12.52 10.01
C ASP A 294 21.33 12.68 10.99
N GLY A 295 21.56 13.34 12.12
CA GLY A 295 20.55 13.53 13.18
C GLY A 295 20.52 12.47 14.29
N SER A 296 19.74 12.77 15.33
CA SER A 296 19.63 11.98 16.57
C SER A 296 18.34 11.15 16.63
N CYS A 297 18.48 9.85 16.43
CA CYS A 297 17.36 8.91 16.37
C CYS A 297 16.95 8.31 17.73
N ILE A 298 15.87 7.52 17.72
CA ILE A 298 15.27 6.84 18.88
C ILE A 298 16.30 6.04 19.72
N ARG A 299 17.44 5.62 19.16
CA ARG A 299 18.67 5.36 19.92
C ARG A 299 19.92 5.86 19.21
N LYS A 300 20.87 6.39 19.99
CA LYS A 300 22.30 6.30 19.66
C LYS A 300 22.78 4.89 20.01
N GLY A 301 22.88 4.02 19.01
CA GLY A 301 23.44 2.68 19.13
C GLY A 301 23.83 2.18 17.74
N GLY A 302 25.10 1.81 17.56
CA GLY A 302 25.61 1.40 16.25
C GLY A 302 25.02 0.08 15.76
N ALA A 303 25.01 -0.12 14.44
CA ALA A 303 24.57 -1.37 13.81
C ALA A 303 25.47 -2.54 14.28
N SER A 304 24.91 -3.40 15.13
CA SER A 304 25.62 -4.53 15.74
C SER A 304 25.39 -5.82 14.92
N SER A 305 26.14 -5.99 13.82
CA SER A 305 26.22 -7.29 13.16
C SER A 305 26.96 -8.30 14.05
N SER A 306 26.38 -9.47 14.29
CA SER A 306 27.04 -10.56 15.02
C SER A 306 26.61 -11.92 14.45
N LYS A 307 27.56 -12.83 14.27
CA LYS A 307 27.30 -14.20 13.79
C LYS A 307 26.91 -15.08 14.96
N ILE A 308 25.85 -15.87 14.82
CA ILE A 308 25.44 -16.88 15.81
C ILE A 308 25.17 -18.21 15.07
N SER A 309 25.54 -19.32 15.69
CA SER A 309 25.30 -20.67 15.17
C SER A 309 23.83 -21.10 15.37
N SER A 310 23.36 -22.05 14.56
CA SER A 310 22.02 -22.65 14.63
C SER A 310 21.63 -23.13 16.03
N TRP A 311 20.35 -22.93 16.41
CA TRP A 311 19.36 -24.00 16.73
C TRP A 311 18.10 -23.42 17.42
N PHE A 312 16.91 -23.80 16.92
CA PHE A 312 15.56 -23.74 17.55
C PHE A 312 15.06 -22.43 18.22
N LEU A 313 14.12 -21.73 17.54
CA LEU A 313 12.68 -21.61 17.92
C LEU A 313 11.94 -20.66 16.92
N VAL A 314 10.60 -20.64 16.92
CA VAL A 314 9.76 -20.20 15.76
C VAL A 314 8.62 -19.24 16.19
N TRP A 315 8.20 -18.32 15.29
CA TRP A 315 6.79 -17.98 14.91
C TRP A 315 6.38 -16.49 14.75
N ALA A 316 5.70 -16.24 13.61
CA ALA A 316 4.53 -15.37 13.37
C ALA A 316 4.76 -13.94 12.80
N VAL A 317 3.85 -13.48 11.91
CA VAL A 317 4.21 -12.77 10.66
C VAL A 317 3.41 -11.46 10.31
N LEU A 318 4.04 -10.27 10.19
CA LEU A 318 3.52 -8.91 9.84
C LEU A 318 4.50 -7.95 9.08
N ALA A 319 4.47 -7.89 7.72
CA ALA A 319 5.23 -7.00 6.80
C ALA A 319 4.84 -7.25 5.33
N VAL A 320 5.03 -6.22 4.50
CA VAL A 320 4.39 -6.04 3.19
C VAL A 320 5.44 -6.02 2.07
N SER A 321 5.72 -7.15 1.41
CA SER A 321 6.61 -7.11 0.23
C SER A 321 6.04 -6.18 -0.83
N THR A 322 6.83 -5.18 -1.26
CA THR A 322 6.51 -4.34 -2.43
C THR A 322 6.67 -5.12 -3.74
N VAL A 323 7.23 -6.33 -3.69
CA VAL A 323 7.05 -7.36 -4.71
C VAL A 323 5.59 -7.82 -4.69
N GLU A 324 4.94 -7.75 -5.86
CA GLU A 324 3.54 -8.08 -6.11
C GLU A 324 3.19 -9.53 -5.75
N SER A 325 3.00 -9.82 -4.47
CA SER A 325 2.50 -11.11 -3.97
C SER A 325 0.98 -11.17 -4.15
N SER A 326 0.55 -11.13 -5.42
CA SER A 326 -0.82 -10.90 -5.86
C SER A 326 -1.46 -9.65 -5.25
N LEU A 327 -1.35 -8.52 -5.99
CA LEU A 327 -2.57 -7.76 -6.19
C LEU A 327 -3.59 -8.76 -6.75
N ARG A 328 -4.64 -9.02 -5.96
CA ARG A 328 -5.94 -9.15 -6.60
C ARG A 328 -6.20 -7.76 -7.17
N MET A 329 -6.18 -7.62 -8.49
CA MET A 329 -7.00 -6.58 -9.09
C MET A 329 -8.43 -6.89 -8.65
N PHE A 330 -8.93 -6.11 -7.68
CA PHE A 330 -10.35 -6.02 -7.36
C PHE A 330 -11.07 -5.08 -8.34
N ASP A 331 -10.54 -4.94 -9.56
CA ASP A 331 -11.40 -4.91 -10.73
C ASP A 331 -12.27 -6.17 -10.67
N PHE A 332 -13.58 -5.98 -10.53
CA PHE A 332 -14.55 -7.02 -10.19
C PHE A 332 -14.91 -7.93 -11.38
N GLY A 333 -13.93 -8.21 -12.25
CA GLY A 333 -14.11 -8.84 -13.54
C GLY A 333 -15.05 -8.02 -14.40
N ILE A 334 -14.82 -6.71 -14.48
CA ILE A 334 -15.75 -5.76 -15.10
C ILE A 334 -15.74 -5.95 -16.63
N THR A 335 -16.77 -6.58 -17.15
CA THR A 335 -16.94 -6.81 -18.60
C THR A 335 -17.84 -5.73 -19.22
N ALA A 336 -17.40 -5.17 -20.34
CA ALA A 336 -18.21 -4.27 -21.17
C ALA A 336 -19.34 -4.99 -21.91
#